data_AF-A0A7X9FLE0-F1
#
_entry.id   AF-A0A7X9FLE0-F1
#
_cell.length_a   1.000
_cell.length_b   1.000
_cell.length_c   1.000
_cell.angle_alpha   90.00
_cell.angle_beta   90.00
_cell.angle_gamma   90.00
#
_symmetry.space_group_name_H-M   'P 1'
#
loop_
_entity.id
_entity.type
_entity.pdbx_description
1 polymer ?
#
loop_
_entity_poly.entity_id
_entity_poly.type
_entity_poly.pdbx_seq_one_letter_code
_entity_poly.pdbx_strand_id
1 'polypeptide(L)'
;MPPAKKRKKSRRKKPTGWWPALRARLIQPAALIFLAGLTMGVTLVILGLLLIGPQQRTPDGRPILSRAHTEAPAQRNDKPTKTPRSPAPAQSDPTQRPVRPTPAEPQSSPDEDTPGESRNGRPAESSLDYEEHFTATGGLSPEMEVVREYRGAVVVPARPAPETGQSGPPPTPDSPRMAVVIDDLGDSVSFAKALLDLDFPITLAILPYRPHSTDVDALAARHGAEILLHQPMQPQGYPGVNPGRGALLAGMAPERIRAIVDENLSQTPHASGVNNHMGSRFTEDVSGMAVVLEHLRGKNLFFLDSLTTHKSGVPAAAAKTGSDYRRR
;
A
#
# COMPACT_ATOMS: atom_id res chain seq x y z
N MET A 1 -33.55 -78.96 53.04
CA MET A 1 -34.63 -78.08 53.54
C MET A 1 -34.02 -76.95 54.37
N PRO A 2 -34.66 -75.78 54.55
CA PRO A 2 -35.84 -75.22 53.85
C PRO A 2 -35.57 -73.85 53.17
N PRO A 3 -36.48 -73.33 52.32
CA PRO A 3 -36.40 -71.96 51.79
C PRO A 3 -37.08 -70.93 52.71
N ALA A 4 -36.60 -69.67 52.73
CA ALA A 4 -37.14 -68.62 53.61
C ALA A 4 -37.30 -67.22 52.97
N LYS A 5 -38.50 -66.96 52.43
CA LYS A 5 -39.27 -65.71 52.53
C LYS A 5 -38.59 -64.37 52.13
N LYS A 6 -38.94 -63.88 50.93
CA LYS A 6 -38.88 -62.44 50.55
C LYS A 6 -39.59 -61.56 51.59
N ARG A 7 -38.99 -60.44 52.01
CA ARG A 7 -39.67 -59.35 52.74
C ARG A 7 -39.52 -58.03 51.96
N LYS A 8 -40.64 -57.46 51.50
CA LYS A 8 -40.66 -56.10 50.93
C LYS A 8 -40.33 -55.09 52.04
N LYS A 9 -39.42 -54.14 51.79
CA LYS A 9 -39.32 -52.87 52.52
C LYS A 9 -39.66 -51.71 51.58
N SER A 10 -40.17 -50.62 52.14
CA SER A 10 -40.94 -49.61 51.40
C SER A 10 -40.08 -48.58 50.65
N ARG A 11 -40.62 -48.08 49.53
CA ARG A 11 -40.13 -46.85 48.89
C ARG A 11 -40.38 -45.66 49.84
N ARG A 12 -39.33 -45.05 50.37
CA ARG A 12 -39.36 -43.62 50.76
C ARG A 12 -38.84 -42.80 49.58
N LYS A 13 -39.65 -41.87 49.08
CA LYS A 13 -39.23 -40.90 48.04
C LYS A 13 -38.18 -39.96 48.67
N LYS A 14 -37.09 -39.64 47.95
CA LYS A 14 -36.21 -38.52 48.32
C LYS A 14 -36.89 -37.21 47.88
N PRO A 15 -36.83 -36.13 48.68
CA PRO A 15 -37.32 -34.82 48.25
C PRO A 15 -36.37 -34.20 47.22
N THR A 16 -36.91 -33.78 46.08
CA THR A 16 -36.21 -32.96 45.08
C THR A 16 -36.33 -31.48 45.46
N GLY A 17 -35.27 -30.88 46.00
CA GLY A 17 -35.25 -29.47 46.43
C GLY A 17 -34.02 -28.74 45.90
N TRP A 18 -34.23 -27.56 45.30
CA TRP A 18 -33.25 -26.77 44.53
C TRP A 18 -32.14 -26.04 45.33
N TRP A 19 -31.89 -26.46 46.58
CA TRP A 19 -31.08 -25.68 47.52
C TRP A 19 -29.53 -25.73 47.42
N PRO A 20 -28.85 -26.63 46.66
CA PRO A 20 -27.40 -26.56 46.53
C PRO A 20 -26.88 -25.36 45.70
N ALA A 21 -27.64 -24.88 44.72
CA ALA A 21 -27.13 -23.98 43.67
C ALA A 21 -26.90 -22.52 44.12
N LEU A 22 -27.50 -22.09 45.24
CA LEU A 22 -27.54 -20.66 45.62
C LEU A 22 -26.36 -20.18 46.48
N ARG A 23 -25.37 -21.03 46.79
CA ARG A 23 -24.19 -20.65 47.60
C ARG A 23 -22.93 -20.31 46.79
N ALA A 24 -22.91 -20.56 45.48
CA ALA A 24 -21.74 -20.35 44.62
C ALA A 24 -21.68 -18.95 43.96
N ARG A 25 -22.31 -17.91 44.55
CA ARG A 25 -22.51 -16.62 43.85
C ARG A 25 -22.39 -15.34 44.71
N LEU A 26 -21.66 -15.39 45.84
CA LEU A 26 -21.40 -14.22 46.71
C LEU A 26 -19.89 -13.95 46.98
N ILE A 27 -19.00 -14.47 46.14
CA ILE A 27 -17.55 -14.25 46.17
C ILE A 27 -17.12 -14.02 44.71
N GLN A 28 -16.56 -12.90 44.26
CA GLN A 28 -16.29 -11.60 44.88
C GLN A 28 -16.49 -10.47 43.83
N PRO A 29 -17.47 -9.55 43.95
CA PRO A 29 -17.45 -8.32 43.15
C PRO A 29 -16.27 -7.40 43.55
N ALA A 30 -15.88 -7.43 44.82
CA ALA A 30 -14.78 -6.61 45.35
C ALA A 30 -13.41 -6.92 44.72
N ALA A 31 -13.12 -8.18 44.36
CA ALA A 31 -11.84 -8.56 43.79
C ALA A 31 -11.63 -7.98 42.38
N LEU A 32 -12.68 -7.94 41.55
CA LEU A 32 -12.65 -7.29 40.24
C LEU A 32 -12.46 -5.77 40.36
N ILE A 33 -13.10 -5.13 41.35
CA ILE A 33 -12.94 -3.70 41.62
C ILE A 33 -11.51 -3.37 42.07
N PHE A 34 -10.92 -4.18 42.96
CA PHE A 34 -9.53 -4.01 43.38
C PHE A 34 -8.53 -4.20 42.22
N LEU A 35 -8.74 -5.20 41.36
CA LEU A 35 -7.87 -5.45 40.21
C LEU A 35 -7.94 -4.32 39.17
N ALA A 36 -9.13 -3.79 38.89
CA ALA A 36 -9.32 -2.65 37.99
C ALA A 36 -8.78 -1.33 38.55
N GLY A 37 -8.83 -1.14 39.88
CA GLY A 37 -8.19 0.00 40.55
C GLY A 37 -6.66 -0.05 40.43
N LEU A 38 -6.07 -1.24 40.60
CA LEU A 38 -4.62 -1.45 40.50
C LEU A 38 -4.08 -1.11 39.10
N THR A 39 -4.73 -1.61 38.04
CA THR A 39 -4.28 -1.35 36.66
C THR A 39 -4.35 0.12 36.31
N MET A 40 -5.45 0.81 36.61
CA MET A 40 -5.58 2.25 36.33
C MET A 40 -4.58 3.10 37.12
N GLY A 41 -4.27 2.73 38.37
CA GLY A 41 -3.21 3.37 39.15
C GLY A 41 -1.83 3.25 38.51
N VAL A 42 -1.45 2.05 38.05
CA VAL A 42 -0.17 1.82 37.37
C VAL A 42 -0.09 2.59 36.04
N THR A 43 -1.16 2.59 35.23
CA THR A 43 -1.20 3.34 33.96
C THR A 43 -1.02 4.85 34.18
N LEU A 44 -1.63 5.41 35.22
CA LEU A 44 -1.48 6.84 35.54
C LEU A 44 -0.06 7.19 36.04
N VAL A 45 0.60 6.31 36.80
CA VAL A 45 2.01 6.50 37.19
C VAL A 45 2.95 6.44 35.98
N ILE A 46 2.74 5.48 35.06
CA ILE A 46 3.54 5.38 33.82
C ILE A 46 3.31 6.62 32.94
N LEU A 47 2.07 7.07 32.77
CA LEU A 47 1.74 8.28 32.02
C LEU A 47 2.36 9.54 32.66
N GLY A 48 2.35 9.64 34.00
CA GLY A 48 3.04 10.70 34.73
C GLY A 48 4.55 10.70 34.51
N LEU A 49 5.20 9.53 34.52
CA LEU A 49 6.63 9.38 34.25
C LEU A 49 6.99 9.70 32.78
N LEU A 50 6.09 9.45 31.83
CA LEU A 50 6.27 9.84 30.42
C LEU A 50 6.12 11.36 30.21
N LEU A 51 5.20 12.01 30.93
CA LEU A 51 4.96 13.46 30.84
C LEU A 51 5.98 14.30 31.64
N ILE A 52 6.54 13.73 32.72
CA ILE A 52 7.50 14.39 33.63
C ILE A 52 8.93 13.81 33.42
N GLY A 53 9.12 13.02 32.35
CA GLY A 53 10.42 12.45 31.99
C GLY A 53 11.51 13.52 31.79
N PRO A 54 12.79 13.19 32.08
CA PRO A 54 13.87 14.17 32.13
C PRO A 54 14.13 14.81 30.76
N GLN A 55 13.64 16.04 30.60
CA GLN A 55 13.96 16.91 29.47
C GLN A 55 15.48 17.03 29.35
N GLN A 56 16.03 16.68 28.18
CA GLN A 56 17.47 16.72 27.95
C GLN A 56 17.97 18.17 28.01
N ARG A 57 18.64 18.51 29.11
CA ARG A 57 19.29 19.82 29.30
C ARG A 57 20.72 19.74 28.77
N THR A 58 21.13 20.80 28.08
CA THR A 58 22.55 21.11 27.92
C THR A 58 23.20 21.35 29.30
N PRO A 59 24.52 21.16 29.48
CA PRO A 59 25.21 21.46 30.74
C PRO A 59 24.94 22.88 31.25
N ASP A 60 24.79 23.84 30.35
CA ASP A 60 24.51 25.26 30.64
C ASP A 60 23.01 25.57 30.83
N GLY A 61 22.16 24.54 30.95
CA GLY A 61 20.76 24.66 31.37
C GLY A 61 19.79 25.26 30.36
N ARG A 62 20.17 25.41 29.08
CA ARG A 62 19.33 26.03 28.05
C ARG A 62 18.51 25.01 27.25
N PRO A 63 17.23 25.31 26.93
CA PRO A 63 16.41 24.45 26.07
C PRO A 63 16.88 24.52 24.61
N ILE A 64 16.88 23.39 23.92
CA ILE A 64 17.35 23.28 22.53
C ILE A 64 16.22 23.71 21.58
N LEU A 65 16.17 25.01 21.28
CA LEU A 65 15.34 25.55 20.20
C LEU A 65 16.09 25.39 18.87
N SER A 66 15.69 24.40 18.05
CA SER A 66 16.22 24.22 16.71
C SER A 66 15.91 25.44 15.84
N ARG A 67 16.94 26.16 15.40
CA ARG A 67 16.82 27.42 14.66
C ARG A 67 17.46 27.25 13.29
N ALA A 68 16.63 27.24 12.24
CA ALA A 68 17.10 27.11 10.86
C ALA A 68 18.16 28.17 10.53
N HIS A 69 19.20 27.75 9.81
CA HIS A 69 20.19 28.67 9.25
C HIS A 69 19.74 29.14 7.87
N THR A 70 19.65 30.45 7.71
CA THR A 70 19.67 31.12 6.41
C THR A 70 21.02 31.81 6.31
N GLU A 71 21.94 31.24 5.52
CA GLU A 71 23.14 31.96 5.12
C GLU A 71 22.83 32.91 3.95
N ALA A 72 23.49 34.07 3.94
CA ALA A 72 23.46 35.02 2.83
C ALA A 72 24.87 35.58 2.64
N PRO A 73 25.50 35.40 1.46
CA PRO A 73 26.86 35.88 1.22
C PRO A 73 26.88 37.39 0.98
N ALA A 74 27.88 38.06 1.55
CA ALA A 74 28.11 39.48 1.31
C ALA A 74 28.90 39.70 0.01
N GLN A 75 28.58 40.76 -0.74
CA GLN A 75 29.49 41.37 -1.70
C GLN A 75 29.57 42.88 -1.49
N ARG A 76 30.76 43.43 -1.72
CA ARG A 76 31.15 44.82 -1.55
C ARG A 76 32.01 45.19 -2.76
N ASN A 77 31.71 46.33 -3.40
CA ASN A 77 32.69 47.23 -4.02
C ASN A 77 31.98 48.47 -4.62
N ASP A 78 32.27 49.61 -4.01
CA ASP A 78 32.63 50.92 -4.56
C ASP A 78 31.88 51.54 -5.77
N LYS A 79 31.51 52.81 -5.58
CA LYS A 79 31.03 53.82 -6.56
C LYS A 79 32.14 54.89 -6.69
N PRO A 80 32.23 55.73 -7.77
CA PRO A 80 31.22 56.76 -8.10
C PRO A 80 31.13 57.00 -9.65
N THR A 81 30.58 58.06 -10.28
CA THR A 81 29.91 59.33 -9.85
C THR A 81 28.94 59.82 -10.95
N LYS A 82 27.72 60.27 -10.60
CA LYS A 82 27.02 61.53 -11.01
C LYS A 82 25.49 61.40 -11.15
N THR A 83 24.81 62.52 -10.87
CA THR A 83 23.37 62.82 -11.08
C THR A 83 23.30 64.32 -11.47
N PRO A 84 22.34 64.80 -12.30
CA PRO A 84 20.92 64.99 -11.94
C PRO A 84 19.98 64.49 -13.08
N ARG A 85 18.66 64.72 -13.17
CA ARG A 85 17.67 65.57 -12.46
C ARG A 85 16.26 64.93 -12.59
N SER A 86 15.31 65.25 -11.72
CA SER A 86 13.87 64.90 -11.86
C SER A 86 13.09 66.04 -12.55
N PRO A 87 11.83 65.90 -13.05
CA PRO A 87 10.66 65.47 -12.26
C PRO A 87 9.64 64.52 -12.95
N ALA A 88 8.63 64.10 -12.17
CA ALA A 88 7.34 63.54 -12.61
C ALA A 88 6.24 64.65 -12.51
N PRO A 89 4.90 64.41 -12.60
CA PRO A 89 4.15 63.18 -12.94
C PRO A 89 3.04 63.41 -13.99
N ALA A 90 2.18 62.41 -14.21
CA ALA A 90 0.84 62.60 -14.75
C ALA A 90 -0.16 61.64 -14.06
N GLN A 91 -1.31 62.17 -13.64
CA GLN A 91 -2.46 61.42 -13.11
C GLN A 91 -3.71 61.82 -13.90
N SER A 92 -4.68 60.90 -14.00
CA SER A 92 -6.08 61.23 -14.32
C SER A 92 -6.97 60.20 -13.64
N ASP A 93 -7.99 60.66 -12.92
CA ASP A 93 -8.76 59.88 -11.95
C ASP A 93 -10.15 59.45 -12.53
N PRO A 94 -11.30 59.30 -11.82
CA PRO A 94 -12.21 58.17 -12.08
C PRO A 94 -13.60 58.62 -12.59
N THR A 95 -14.59 57.70 -12.65
CA THR A 95 -15.93 57.87 -12.05
C THR A 95 -16.88 56.66 -12.27
N GLN A 96 -17.10 55.92 -11.18
CA GLN A 96 -18.37 55.38 -10.64
C GLN A 96 -19.36 54.50 -11.47
N ARG A 97 -20.27 53.87 -10.69
CA ARG A 97 -21.29 52.83 -10.96
C ARG A 97 -22.68 53.45 -10.59
N PRO A 98 -23.81 52.71 -10.40
CA PRO A 98 -24.30 51.43 -10.94
C PRO A 98 -25.78 51.50 -11.44
N VAL A 99 -26.30 50.42 -12.07
CA VAL A 99 -27.75 50.09 -12.05
C VAL A 99 -27.98 48.57 -12.01
N ARG A 100 -28.97 48.11 -11.23
CA ARG A 100 -29.70 46.83 -11.38
C ARG A 100 -31.18 47.10 -11.06
N PRO A 101 -32.13 46.32 -11.60
CA PRO A 101 -32.86 45.41 -10.71
C PRO A 101 -33.18 44.02 -11.35
N THR A 102 -34.09 43.29 -10.71
CA THR A 102 -34.59 41.90 -10.95
C THR A 102 -36.07 41.95 -10.48
N PRO A 103 -36.96 40.92 -10.50
CA PRO A 103 -36.79 39.49 -10.87
C PRO A 103 -37.93 38.89 -11.75
N ALA A 104 -37.86 37.57 -12.02
CA ALA A 104 -39.03 36.68 -12.11
C ALA A 104 -38.63 35.18 -12.05
N GLU A 105 -39.42 34.41 -11.29
CA GLU A 105 -39.61 32.93 -11.25
C GLU A 105 -41.15 32.75 -11.08
N PRO A 106 -41.83 31.56 -11.26
CA PRO A 106 -41.51 30.32 -10.53
C PRO A 106 -41.93 28.95 -11.18
N GLN A 107 -41.64 27.84 -10.47
CA GLN A 107 -42.43 26.58 -10.37
C GLN A 107 -42.58 25.66 -11.62
N SER A 108 -42.88 24.34 -11.54
CA SER A 108 -43.23 23.43 -10.41
C SER A 108 -42.80 21.95 -10.64
N SER A 109 -42.60 21.20 -9.56
CA SER A 109 -42.64 19.72 -9.43
C SER A 109 -44.03 19.28 -8.84
N PRO A 110 -44.36 18.00 -8.50
CA PRO A 110 -43.62 16.72 -8.42
C PRO A 110 -44.18 15.64 -9.41
N ASP A 111 -44.43 14.33 -9.22
CA ASP A 111 -44.59 13.33 -8.12
C ASP A 111 -44.21 11.89 -8.56
N GLU A 112 -44.26 10.89 -7.65
CA GLU A 112 -43.99 9.45 -7.86
C GLU A 112 -45.27 8.60 -8.12
N ASP A 113 -45.15 7.45 -8.81
CA ASP A 113 -45.65 6.12 -8.37
C ASP A 113 -45.17 4.97 -9.31
N THR A 114 -45.32 3.68 -8.92
CA THR A 114 -44.94 2.48 -9.71
C THR A 114 -45.71 1.21 -9.28
N PRO A 115 -46.33 0.46 -10.22
CA PRO A 115 -45.95 -0.97 -10.39
C PRO A 115 -46.11 -1.55 -11.82
N GLY A 116 -45.33 -2.58 -12.22
CA GLY A 116 -45.47 -3.20 -13.56
C GLY A 116 -44.49 -4.34 -13.95
N GLU A 117 -44.52 -5.45 -13.23
CA GLU A 117 -43.73 -6.70 -13.34
C GLU A 117 -43.39 -7.32 -14.75
N SER A 118 -42.24 -8.04 -14.80
CA SER A 118 -41.85 -9.15 -15.73
C SER A 118 -41.28 -8.80 -17.15
N ARG A 119 -40.32 -9.53 -17.74
CA ARG A 119 -39.62 -10.79 -17.36
C ARG A 119 -38.29 -11.02 -18.13
N ASN A 120 -37.53 -12.04 -17.69
CA ASN A 120 -36.41 -12.75 -18.36
C ASN A 120 -34.97 -12.23 -18.15
N GLY A 121 -34.17 -13.06 -17.47
CA GLY A 121 -32.71 -12.99 -17.31
C GLY A 121 -32.28 -14.06 -16.30
N ARG A 122 -31.42 -15.02 -16.68
CA ARG A 122 -30.96 -16.13 -15.81
C ARG A 122 -29.53 -15.87 -15.29
N PRO A 123 -29.04 -16.65 -14.31
CA PRO A 123 -28.48 -16.12 -13.07
C PRO A 123 -27.04 -15.63 -13.21
N ALA A 124 -26.61 -14.86 -12.22
CA ALA A 124 -25.19 -14.60 -11.98
C ALA A 124 -24.52 -15.80 -11.30
N GLU A 125 -23.24 -16.00 -11.58
CA GLU A 125 -22.29 -16.61 -10.65
C GLU A 125 -21.33 -15.53 -10.15
N SER A 126 -21.01 -15.57 -8.87
CA SER A 126 -20.12 -14.64 -8.17
C SER A 126 -19.27 -15.41 -7.16
N SER A 127 -18.33 -14.72 -6.51
CA SER A 127 -17.47 -15.25 -5.41
C SER A 127 -16.71 -16.53 -5.77
N LEU A 128 -15.52 -16.35 -6.36
CA LEU A 128 -14.38 -17.15 -5.95
C LEU A 128 -13.76 -16.45 -4.74
N ASP A 129 -13.87 -17.06 -3.57
CA ASP A 129 -13.30 -16.53 -2.34
C ASP A 129 -11.78 -16.74 -2.32
N TYR A 130 -11.04 -15.69 -1.93
CA TYR A 130 -9.59 -15.74 -1.75
C TYR A 130 -9.26 -15.91 -0.26
N GLU A 131 -8.98 -17.14 0.15
CA GLU A 131 -8.48 -17.45 1.50
C GLU A 131 -6.95 -17.33 1.55
N GLU A 132 -6.43 -16.21 2.07
CA GLU A 132 -5.02 -16.12 2.47
C GLU A 132 -4.80 -16.83 3.81
N HIS A 133 -3.98 -17.89 3.82
CA HIS A 133 -3.61 -18.62 5.03
C HIS A 133 -2.09 -18.77 5.15
N PHE A 134 -1.42 -17.74 5.69
CA PHE A 134 -0.06 -17.84 6.24
C PHE A 134 0.01 -17.24 7.66
N THR A 135 -0.63 -17.91 8.60
CA THR A 135 -0.53 -17.61 10.05
C THR A 135 0.73 -18.24 10.65
N ALA A 136 1.83 -17.49 10.67
CA ALA A 136 3.08 -17.93 11.30
C ALA A 136 3.02 -17.82 12.84
N THR A 137 2.75 -18.94 13.53
CA THR A 137 2.97 -19.08 14.99
C THR A 137 3.77 -20.35 15.28
N GLY A 138 4.98 -20.18 15.80
CA GLY A 138 5.92 -21.28 16.04
C GLY A 138 5.89 -21.85 17.47
N GLY A 139 6.52 -23.01 17.64
CA GLY A 139 6.77 -23.65 18.94
C GLY A 139 8.00 -24.56 18.88
N LEU A 140 8.94 -24.34 19.80
CA LEU A 140 10.03 -25.26 20.16
C LEU A 140 9.49 -26.18 21.29
N SER A 141 9.98 -27.37 21.60
CA SER A 141 11.19 -28.17 21.28
C SER A 141 10.94 -29.62 21.80
N PRO A 142 11.94 -30.50 21.95
CA PRO A 142 12.83 -31.11 20.95
C PRO A 142 12.64 -32.64 20.85
N GLU A 143 13.16 -33.27 19.81
CA GLU A 143 13.71 -34.63 19.95
C GLU A 143 14.93 -34.83 19.03
N MET A 144 15.94 -35.55 19.52
CA MET A 144 17.25 -35.71 18.86
C MET A 144 17.33 -37.09 18.20
N GLU A 145 17.14 -37.16 16.88
CA GLU A 145 17.52 -38.34 16.09
C GLU A 145 18.70 -38.01 15.16
N VAL A 146 19.75 -38.83 15.23
CA VAL A 146 21.03 -38.57 14.56
C VAL A 146 20.99 -39.10 13.13
N VAL A 147 20.49 -38.28 12.21
CA VAL A 147 20.57 -38.57 10.76
C VAL A 147 22.00 -38.38 10.27
N ARG A 148 22.60 -39.45 9.72
CA ARG A 148 23.98 -39.44 9.20
C ARG A 148 24.11 -38.55 7.96
N GLU A 149 25.19 -37.79 7.88
CA GLU A 149 25.55 -37.01 6.68
C GLU A 149 25.98 -37.96 5.54
N TYR A 150 25.04 -38.34 4.68
CA TYR A 150 25.32 -39.07 3.45
C TYR A 150 25.85 -38.13 2.36
N ARG A 151 27.17 -37.90 2.32
CA ARG A 151 27.85 -37.27 1.18
C ARG A 151 27.93 -38.22 -0.02
N GLY A 152 26.78 -38.53 -0.60
CA GLY A 152 26.71 -38.99 -1.99
C GLY A 152 26.94 -37.81 -2.93
N ALA A 153 27.80 -37.98 -3.93
CA ALA A 153 27.91 -36.99 -5.00
C ALA A 153 26.62 -37.00 -5.82
N VAL A 154 25.85 -35.91 -5.77
CA VAL A 154 24.64 -35.77 -6.59
C VAL A 154 25.06 -35.52 -8.03
N VAL A 155 25.24 -36.60 -8.78
CA VAL A 155 25.25 -36.55 -10.25
C VAL A 155 23.83 -36.20 -10.66
N VAL A 156 23.58 -34.90 -10.86
CA VAL A 156 22.37 -34.44 -11.54
C VAL A 156 22.40 -35.09 -12.93
N PRO A 157 21.44 -35.95 -13.29
CA PRO A 157 21.40 -36.49 -14.64
C PRO A 157 21.24 -35.32 -15.59
N ALA A 158 22.08 -35.26 -16.63
CA ALA A 158 21.95 -34.23 -17.66
C ALA A 158 20.52 -34.28 -18.20
N ARG A 159 19.74 -33.22 -17.91
CA ARG A 159 18.34 -33.13 -18.35
C ARG A 159 18.36 -33.32 -19.87
N PRO A 160 17.58 -34.26 -20.43
CA PRO A 160 17.34 -34.28 -21.87
C PRO A 160 16.92 -32.87 -22.27
N ALA A 161 17.53 -32.33 -23.33
CA ALA A 161 17.09 -31.04 -23.87
C ALA A 161 15.56 -31.13 -24.09
N PRO A 162 14.78 -30.12 -23.68
CA PRO A 162 13.33 -30.23 -23.69
C PRO A 162 12.86 -30.62 -25.09
N GLU A 163 12.31 -31.84 -25.23
CA GLU A 163 11.80 -32.32 -26.51
C GLU A 163 10.73 -31.32 -26.97
N THR A 164 10.94 -30.74 -28.16
CA THR A 164 10.20 -29.57 -28.65
C THR A 164 8.81 -29.95 -29.15
N GLY A 165 8.00 -30.53 -28.26
CA GLY A 165 6.60 -30.85 -28.49
C GLY A 165 5.78 -29.56 -28.55
N GLN A 166 5.17 -29.31 -29.70
CA GLN A 166 4.34 -28.13 -30.00
C GLN A 166 5.12 -26.81 -30.17
N SER A 167 6.26 -26.83 -30.86
CA SER A 167 6.59 -25.67 -31.69
C SER A 167 5.53 -25.54 -32.79
N GLY A 168 4.64 -24.55 -32.67
CA GLY A 168 3.78 -24.12 -33.78
C GLY A 168 4.60 -23.58 -34.95
N PRO A 169 3.96 -23.13 -36.05
CA PRO A 169 4.67 -22.39 -37.09
C PRO A 169 5.39 -21.18 -36.45
N PRO A 170 6.64 -20.86 -36.86
CA PRO A 170 7.43 -19.81 -36.23
C PRO A 170 6.70 -18.46 -36.33
N PRO A 171 6.74 -17.63 -35.27
CA PRO A 171 5.93 -16.42 -35.20
C PRO A 171 6.27 -15.44 -36.33
N THR A 172 5.28 -15.12 -37.13
CA THR A 172 5.31 -14.07 -38.14
C THR A 172 5.29 -12.68 -37.48
N PRO A 173 5.64 -11.59 -38.19
CA PRO A 173 5.50 -10.22 -37.67
C PRO A 173 4.08 -9.90 -37.18
N ASP A 174 3.07 -10.46 -37.85
CA ASP A 174 1.64 -10.30 -37.57
C ASP A 174 1.09 -11.31 -36.54
N SER A 175 1.92 -12.20 -35.98
CA SER A 175 1.49 -13.15 -34.96
C SER A 175 1.10 -12.43 -33.65
N PRO A 176 0.08 -12.92 -32.92
CA PRO A 176 -0.31 -12.35 -31.63
C PRO A 176 0.87 -12.26 -30.66
N ARG A 177 1.07 -11.06 -30.09
CA ARG A 177 2.13 -10.78 -29.13
C ARG A 177 1.58 -10.84 -27.70
N MET A 178 2.36 -11.44 -26.81
CA MET A 178 2.12 -11.46 -25.36
C MET A 178 3.37 -10.91 -24.66
N ALA A 179 3.15 -10.15 -23.59
CA ALA A 179 4.19 -9.79 -22.63
C ALA A 179 3.78 -10.35 -21.26
N VAL A 180 4.75 -10.87 -20.51
CA VAL A 180 4.55 -11.42 -19.17
C VAL A 180 5.32 -10.56 -18.19
N VAL A 181 4.60 -9.79 -17.38
CA VAL A 181 5.16 -8.98 -16.30
C VAL A 181 4.93 -9.73 -14.99
N ILE A 182 5.97 -9.86 -14.16
CA ILE A 182 5.84 -10.35 -12.79
C ILE A 182 6.02 -9.15 -11.85
N ASP A 183 5.06 -8.94 -10.96
CA ASP A 183 5.00 -7.82 -10.02
C ASP A 183 5.59 -8.18 -8.64
N ASP A 184 5.75 -7.17 -7.78
CA ASP A 184 6.22 -7.30 -6.38
C ASP A 184 7.62 -7.91 -6.16
N LEU A 185 8.53 -7.81 -7.13
CA LEU A 185 9.92 -8.22 -6.94
C LEU A 185 10.72 -7.25 -6.03
N GLY A 186 11.79 -7.79 -5.43
CA GLY A 186 12.75 -7.05 -4.59
C GLY A 186 13.01 -7.67 -3.22
N ASP A 187 12.21 -8.66 -2.80
CA ASP A 187 12.39 -9.34 -1.50
C ASP A 187 13.30 -10.57 -1.55
N SER A 188 13.54 -11.17 -2.73
CA SER A 188 14.34 -12.39 -2.85
C SER A 188 15.09 -12.48 -4.18
N VAL A 189 16.43 -12.48 -4.09
CA VAL A 189 17.34 -12.67 -5.24
C VAL A 189 17.23 -14.09 -5.81
N SER A 190 16.99 -15.11 -4.97
CA SER A 190 16.86 -16.50 -5.43
C SER A 190 15.53 -16.74 -6.16
N PHE A 191 14.44 -16.10 -5.73
CA PHE A 191 13.16 -16.14 -6.45
C PHE A 191 13.26 -15.41 -7.80
N ALA A 192 13.84 -14.21 -7.81
CA ALA A 192 14.11 -13.49 -9.05
C ALA A 192 14.99 -14.30 -10.02
N LYS A 193 16.04 -14.98 -9.52
CA LYS A 193 16.86 -15.86 -10.36
C LYS A 193 16.04 -17.03 -10.93
N ALA A 194 15.20 -17.69 -10.12
CA ALA A 194 14.37 -18.80 -10.58
C ALA A 194 13.36 -18.38 -11.67
N LEU A 195 12.86 -17.14 -11.64
CA LEU A 195 12.06 -16.56 -12.72
C LEU A 195 12.91 -16.24 -13.98
N LEU A 196 14.13 -15.74 -13.80
CA LEU A 196 15.08 -15.46 -14.88
C LEU A 196 15.74 -16.72 -15.49
N ASP A 197 15.50 -17.89 -14.91
CA ASP A 197 15.91 -19.21 -15.40
C ASP A 197 14.80 -19.92 -16.21
N LEU A 198 13.67 -19.25 -16.50
CA LEU A 198 12.56 -19.79 -17.28
C LEU A 198 12.88 -19.86 -18.80
N ASP A 199 12.31 -20.86 -19.47
CA ASP A 199 12.50 -21.11 -20.92
C ASP A 199 11.81 -20.06 -21.84
N PHE A 200 11.30 -18.95 -21.30
CA PHE A 200 10.64 -17.87 -22.05
C PHE A 200 10.92 -16.48 -21.41
N PRO A 201 10.94 -15.38 -22.21
CA PRO A 201 11.25 -14.06 -21.69
C PRO A 201 10.13 -13.48 -20.81
N ILE A 202 10.53 -12.79 -19.76
CA ILE A 202 9.66 -12.08 -18.82
C ILE A 202 10.20 -10.68 -18.53
N THR A 203 9.30 -9.80 -18.09
CA THR A 203 9.61 -8.47 -17.55
C THR A 203 9.43 -8.52 -16.03
N LEU A 204 10.36 -7.97 -15.26
CA LEU A 204 10.26 -7.89 -13.79
C LEU A 204 9.91 -6.48 -13.34
N ALA A 205 8.78 -6.32 -12.65
CA ALA A 205 8.43 -5.07 -11.98
C ALA A 205 8.93 -5.13 -10.52
N ILE A 206 9.88 -4.25 -10.18
CA ILE A 206 10.62 -4.27 -8.91
C ILE A 206 10.13 -3.14 -8.01
N LEU A 207 9.69 -3.49 -6.79
CA LEU A 207 9.35 -2.52 -5.74
C LEU A 207 10.61 -1.79 -5.25
N PRO A 208 10.58 -0.47 -5.01
CA PRO A 208 11.70 0.25 -4.41
C PRO A 208 11.79 -0.01 -2.89
N TYR A 209 13.01 0.09 -2.34
CA TYR A 209 13.32 -0.09 -0.91
C TYR A 209 12.93 -1.44 -0.28
N ARG A 210 12.80 -2.50 -1.08
CA ARG A 210 12.81 -3.87 -0.57
C ARG A 210 14.27 -4.27 -0.23
N PRO A 211 14.50 -5.30 0.61
CA PRO A 211 15.85 -5.66 1.05
C PRO A 211 16.85 -5.95 -0.07
N HIS A 212 16.37 -6.33 -1.25
CA HIS A 212 17.17 -6.73 -2.40
C HIS A 212 16.75 -6.03 -3.72
N SER A 213 16.06 -4.88 -3.70
CA SER A 213 15.61 -4.17 -4.92
C SER A 213 16.74 -4.00 -5.94
N THR A 214 17.89 -3.46 -5.48
CA THR A 214 19.08 -3.21 -6.31
C THR A 214 19.81 -4.48 -6.73
N ASP A 215 19.76 -5.54 -5.91
CA ASP A 215 20.39 -6.83 -6.24
C ASP A 215 19.61 -7.55 -7.35
N VAL A 216 18.27 -7.45 -7.29
CA VAL A 216 17.34 -8.00 -8.29
C VAL A 216 17.39 -7.21 -9.59
N ASP A 217 17.40 -5.87 -9.53
CA ASP A 217 17.59 -4.99 -10.70
C ASP A 217 18.92 -5.30 -11.41
N ALA A 218 20.03 -5.35 -10.66
CA ALA A 218 21.33 -5.68 -11.22
C ALA A 218 21.43 -7.13 -11.74
N LEU A 219 20.69 -8.08 -11.14
CA LEU A 219 20.60 -9.45 -11.64
C LEU A 219 19.83 -9.52 -12.96
N ALA A 220 18.64 -8.92 -13.03
CA ALA A 220 17.79 -8.89 -14.21
C ALA A 220 18.50 -8.21 -15.39
N ALA A 221 19.20 -7.09 -15.14
CA ALA A 221 20.00 -6.39 -16.14
C ALA A 221 21.13 -7.26 -16.71
N ARG A 222 21.81 -8.06 -15.88
CA ARG A 222 22.83 -9.03 -16.34
C ARG A 222 22.25 -10.22 -17.12
N HIS A 223 21.00 -10.60 -16.85
CA HIS A 223 20.26 -11.61 -17.63
C HIS A 223 19.64 -11.03 -18.92
N GLY A 224 19.67 -9.70 -19.12
CA GLY A 224 19.06 -9.05 -20.28
C GLY A 224 17.52 -9.02 -20.26
N ALA A 225 16.92 -9.23 -19.08
CA ALA A 225 15.47 -9.13 -18.90
C ALA A 225 15.03 -7.65 -18.85
N GLU A 226 13.79 -7.38 -19.26
CA GLU A 226 13.21 -6.05 -19.10
C GLU A 226 12.84 -5.79 -17.64
N ILE A 227 13.05 -4.56 -17.18
CA ILE A 227 12.81 -4.13 -15.80
C ILE A 227 11.83 -2.96 -15.82
N LEU A 228 10.86 -2.99 -14.91
CA LEU A 228 10.00 -1.85 -14.60
C LEU A 228 10.19 -1.45 -13.13
N LEU A 229 10.10 -0.17 -12.82
CA LEU A 229 9.84 0.26 -11.44
C LEU A 229 8.39 -0.09 -11.10
N HIS A 230 8.15 -0.96 -10.13
CA HIS A 230 6.84 -1.20 -9.55
C HIS A 230 6.57 -0.09 -8.52
N GLN A 231 6.10 1.06 -9.00
CA GLN A 231 5.94 2.31 -8.26
C GLN A 231 4.79 2.21 -7.24
N PRO A 232 5.05 2.34 -5.93
CA PRO A 232 4.00 2.38 -4.91
C PRO A 232 3.06 3.56 -5.09
N MET A 233 1.75 3.31 -5.07
CA MET A 233 0.73 4.33 -5.28
C MET A 233 -0.47 4.10 -4.36
N GLN A 234 -1.12 5.19 -3.93
CA GLN A 234 -2.22 5.14 -2.96
C GLN A 234 -3.40 4.25 -3.42
N PRO A 235 -3.78 3.21 -2.66
CA PRO A 235 -5.05 2.51 -2.82
C PRO A 235 -6.22 3.27 -2.20
N GLN A 236 -7.46 2.94 -2.60
CA GLN A 236 -8.69 3.47 -1.96
C GLN A 236 -8.73 3.20 -0.44
N GLY A 237 -8.13 2.10 0.03
CA GLY A 237 -8.07 1.73 1.46
C GLY A 237 -7.03 2.44 2.31
N TYR A 238 -6.27 3.40 1.76
CA TYR A 238 -5.21 4.10 2.51
C TYR A 238 -5.80 5.03 3.60
N PRO A 239 -5.26 5.08 4.83
CA PRO A 239 -4.01 4.46 5.29
C PRO A 239 -4.11 3.04 5.86
N GLY A 240 -5.30 2.44 5.91
CA GLY A 240 -5.50 1.07 6.42
C GLY A 240 -4.81 0.01 5.55
N VAL A 241 -4.80 0.22 4.24
CA VAL A 241 -3.95 -0.51 3.28
C VAL A 241 -2.77 0.39 2.90
N ASN A 242 -1.55 -0.07 3.21
CA ASN A 242 -0.32 0.70 3.01
C ASN A 242 0.49 0.13 1.83
N PRO A 243 0.66 0.87 0.72
CA PRO A 243 1.45 0.43 -0.45
C PRO A 243 2.97 0.48 -0.20
N GLY A 244 3.44 0.92 0.97
CA GLY A 244 4.85 0.88 1.36
C GLY A 244 5.61 2.20 1.17
N ARG A 245 6.94 2.12 1.26
CA ARG A 245 7.85 3.28 1.17
C ARG A 245 7.96 3.75 -0.28
N GLY A 246 8.02 5.07 -0.49
CA GLY A 246 8.06 5.68 -1.82
C GLY A 246 6.68 5.85 -2.48
N ALA A 247 5.60 5.75 -1.70
CA ALA A 247 4.24 5.87 -2.21
C ALA A 247 3.87 7.28 -2.68
N LEU A 248 3.32 7.37 -3.89
CA LEU A 248 2.62 8.55 -4.37
C LEU A 248 1.20 8.61 -3.81
N LEU A 249 0.84 9.75 -3.22
CA LEU A 249 -0.49 10.01 -2.64
C LEU A 249 -1.22 11.09 -3.44
N ALA A 250 -2.54 10.94 -3.56
CA ALA A 250 -3.37 11.84 -4.36
C ALA A 250 -3.36 13.26 -3.77
N GLY A 251 -3.31 14.29 -4.64
CA GLY A 251 -3.14 15.67 -4.20
C GLY A 251 -1.74 16.04 -3.65
N MET A 252 -0.72 15.19 -3.79
CA MET A 252 0.67 15.62 -3.60
C MET A 252 1.05 16.76 -4.55
N ALA A 253 1.90 17.69 -4.09
CA ALA A 253 2.46 18.72 -4.95
C ALA A 253 3.29 18.09 -6.10
N PRO A 254 3.24 18.63 -7.34
CA PRO A 254 3.92 18.05 -8.49
C PRO A 254 5.43 17.82 -8.27
N GLU A 255 6.08 18.74 -7.56
CA GLU A 255 7.51 18.69 -7.26
C GLU A 255 7.84 17.52 -6.33
N ARG A 256 6.95 17.18 -5.39
CA ARG A 256 7.11 15.99 -4.54
C ARG A 256 6.82 14.69 -5.29
N ILE A 257 5.88 14.70 -6.24
CA ILE A 257 5.64 13.54 -7.13
C ILE A 257 6.90 13.24 -7.93
N ARG A 258 7.47 14.24 -8.62
CA ARG A 258 8.71 14.10 -9.40
C ARG A 258 9.88 13.62 -8.53
N ALA A 259 10.07 14.23 -7.36
CA ALA A 259 11.11 13.82 -6.41
C ALA A 259 10.96 12.38 -5.92
N ILE A 260 9.75 11.92 -5.59
CA ILE A 260 9.52 10.51 -5.18
C ILE A 260 9.82 9.55 -6.34
N VAL A 261 9.41 9.88 -7.57
CA VAL A 261 9.70 9.04 -8.74
C VAL A 261 11.23 8.97 -8.99
N ASP A 262 11.96 10.07 -8.80
CA ASP A 262 13.44 10.08 -8.90
C ASP A 262 14.12 9.30 -7.76
N GLU A 263 13.66 9.49 -6.51
CA GLU A 263 14.10 8.71 -5.35
C GLU A 263 13.90 7.21 -5.58
N ASN A 264 12.76 6.81 -6.15
CA ASN A 264 12.42 5.41 -6.40
C ASN A 264 13.18 4.81 -7.60
N LEU A 265 13.28 5.54 -8.73
CA LEU A 265 14.06 5.10 -9.90
C LEU A 265 15.55 4.90 -9.56
N SER A 266 16.08 5.61 -8.56
CA SER A 266 17.45 5.37 -8.06
C SER A 266 17.67 3.96 -7.48
N GLN A 267 16.59 3.26 -7.12
CA GLN A 267 16.62 1.89 -6.58
C GLN A 267 16.46 0.82 -7.69
N THR A 268 16.05 1.24 -8.90
CA THR A 268 15.85 0.39 -10.09
C THR A 268 16.46 1.06 -11.33
N PRO A 269 17.79 1.33 -11.34
CA PRO A 269 18.43 2.18 -12.35
C PRO A 269 18.40 1.62 -13.79
N HIS A 270 18.05 0.34 -13.98
CA HIS A 270 17.95 -0.28 -15.31
C HIS A 270 16.51 -0.35 -15.87
N ALA A 271 15.54 0.29 -15.22
CA ALA A 271 14.13 0.25 -15.65
C ALA A 271 13.89 0.91 -17.03
N SER A 272 13.14 0.25 -17.92
CA SER A 272 12.68 0.78 -19.21
C SER A 272 11.35 1.55 -19.11
N GLY A 273 10.61 1.32 -18.01
CA GLY A 273 9.31 1.91 -17.75
C GLY A 273 8.89 1.79 -16.30
N VAL A 274 7.66 2.20 -16.00
CA VAL A 274 7.09 2.20 -14.65
C VAL A 274 5.70 1.57 -14.67
N ASN A 275 5.41 0.75 -13.66
CA ASN A 275 4.12 0.12 -13.44
C ASN A 275 3.61 0.43 -12.02
N ASN A 276 2.29 0.46 -11.79
CA ASN A 276 1.75 0.84 -10.47
C ASN A 276 1.52 -0.36 -9.53
N HIS A 277 2.24 -0.36 -8.41
CA HIS A 277 1.86 -1.15 -7.24
C HIS A 277 0.64 -0.51 -6.57
N MET A 278 -0.42 -1.29 -6.39
CA MET A 278 -1.74 -0.82 -5.93
C MET A 278 -2.26 0.38 -6.75
N GLY A 279 -2.31 1.58 -6.17
CA GLY A 279 -2.63 2.82 -6.89
C GLY A 279 -4.10 3.12 -7.17
N SER A 280 -5.05 2.29 -6.71
CA SER A 280 -6.48 2.42 -7.05
C SER A 280 -7.17 3.73 -6.63
N ARG A 281 -6.51 4.61 -5.87
CA ARG A 281 -6.94 6.00 -5.60
C ARG A 281 -6.07 7.04 -6.33
N PHE A 282 -4.78 6.78 -6.50
CA PHE A 282 -3.85 7.71 -7.18
C PHE A 282 -4.02 7.71 -8.70
N THR A 283 -4.26 6.56 -9.32
CA THR A 283 -4.46 6.48 -10.78
C THR A 283 -5.73 7.21 -11.24
N GLU A 284 -6.73 7.36 -10.35
CA GLU A 284 -7.92 8.21 -10.58
C GLU A 284 -7.61 9.73 -10.54
N ASP A 285 -6.49 10.14 -9.93
CA ASP A 285 -6.02 11.53 -9.93
C ASP A 285 -5.34 11.86 -11.27
N VAL A 286 -6.16 12.27 -12.26
CA VAL A 286 -5.70 12.67 -13.60
C VAL A 286 -4.63 13.77 -13.55
N SER A 287 -4.61 14.61 -12.51
CA SER A 287 -3.60 15.66 -12.34
C SER A 287 -2.29 15.09 -11.81
N GLY A 288 -2.34 14.26 -10.77
CA GLY A 288 -1.18 13.52 -10.25
C GLY A 288 -0.55 12.61 -11.31
N MET A 289 -1.36 11.86 -12.04
CA MET A 289 -0.89 11.01 -13.14
C MET A 289 -0.30 11.81 -14.31
N ALA A 290 -0.81 13.02 -14.62
CA ALA A 290 -0.20 13.85 -15.65
C ALA A 290 1.23 14.28 -15.28
N VAL A 291 1.48 14.60 -14.01
CA VAL A 291 2.84 14.91 -13.51
C VAL A 291 3.76 13.70 -13.62
N VAL A 292 3.29 12.50 -13.26
CA VAL A 292 4.06 11.25 -13.42
C VAL A 292 4.40 11.02 -14.89
N LEU A 293 3.40 11.02 -15.77
CA LEU A 293 3.57 10.70 -17.19
C LEU A 293 4.43 11.72 -17.95
N GLU A 294 4.36 13.01 -17.60
CA GLU A 294 5.25 14.04 -18.12
C GLU A 294 6.72 13.78 -17.70
N HIS A 295 6.93 13.48 -16.42
CA HIS A 295 8.26 13.24 -15.85
C HIS A 295 8.93 11.97 -16.38
N LEU A 296 8.15 10.89 -16.57
CA LEU A 296 8.62 9.65 -17.17
C LEU A 296 8.97 9.83 -18.65
N ARG A 297 8.13 10.53 -19.42
CA ARG A 297 8.45 10.89 -20.81
C ARG A 297 9.73 11.72 -20.91
N GLY A 298 9.97 12.64 -19.97
CA GLY A 298 11.22 13.40 -19.88
C GLY A 298 12.49 12.55 -19.67
N LYS A 299 12.33 11.26 -19.33
CA LYS A 299 13.40 10.26 -19.17
C LYS A 299 13.37 9.18 -20.26
N ASN A 300 12.45 9.27 -21.23
CA ASN A 300 12.13 8.23 -22.21
C ASN A 300 11.58 6.92 -21.61
N LEU A 301 10.96 6.99 -20.43
CA LEU A 301 10.30 5.86 -19.77
C LEU A 301 8.81 5.82 -20.13
N PHE A 302 8.27 4.64 -20.41
CA PHE A 302 6.83 4.43 -20.60
C PHE A 302 6.13 4.09 -19.28
N PHE A 303 4.79 4.12 -19.28
CA PHE A 303 3.98 3.70 -18.13
C PHE A 303 3.08 2.51 -18.48
N LEU A 304 3.01 1.50 -17.61
CA LEU A 304 2.09 0.37 -17.70
C LEU A 304 1.03 0.48 -16.60
N ASP A 305 -0.23 0.67 -16.96
CA ASP A 305 -1.36 0.69 -16.03
C ASP A 305 -1.81 -0.74 -15.69
N SER A 306 -1.64 -1.15 -14.43
CA SER A 306 -2.17 -2.43 -13.90
C SER A 306 -3.71 -2.42 -13.74
N LEU A 307 -4.39 -1.33 -14.08
CA LEU A 307 -5.85 -1.19 -14.11
C LEU A 307 -6.50 -1.63 -12.78
N THR A 308 -5.93 -1.17 -11.67
CA THR A 308 -6.37 -1.51 -10.30
C THR A 308 -7.66 -0.77 -9.89
N THR A 309 -8.20 0.06 -10.77
CA THR A 309 -9.54 0.65 -10.72
C THR A 309 -10.04 0.84 -12.16
N HIS A 310 -11.33 0.60 -12.39
CA HIS A 310 -11.99 0.86 -13.68
C HIS A 310 -12.08 2.36 -14.00
N LYS A 311 -11.77 3.23 -13.03
CA LYS A 311 -11.78 4.71 -13.17
C LYS A 311 -10.39 5.28 -13.45
N SER A 312 -9.43 4.47 -13.87
CA SER A 312 -8.05 4.90 -14.11
C SER A 312 -8.01 6.12 -15.04
N GLY A 313 -7.42 7.20 -14.53
CA GLY A 313 -7.19 8.45 -15.22
C GLY A 313 -6.00 8.43 -16.16
N VAL A 314 -5.23 7.33 -16.20
CA VAL A 314 -4.01 7.19 -17.02
C VAL A 314 -4.25 7.54 -18.51
N PRO A 315 -5.32 7.06 -19.20
CA PRO A 315 -5.57 7.44 -20.59
C PRO A 315 -5.81 8.94 -20.78
N ALA A 316 -6.51 9.59 -19.84
CA ALA A 316 -6.80 11.02 -19.89
C ALA A 316 -5.57 11.87 -19.56
N ALA A 317 -4.70 11.39 -18.66
CA ALA A 317 -3.43 12.02 -18.34
C ALA A 317 -2.43 11.87 -19.51
N ALA A 318 -2.33 10.69 -20.12
CA ALA A 318 -1.51 10.44 -21.30
C ALA A 318 -1.93 11.29 -22.51
N ALA A 319 -3.23 11.44 -22.75
CA ALA A 319 -3.76 12.31 -23.80
C ALA A 319 -3.46 13.79 -23.56
N LYS A 320 -3.44 14.26 -22.30
CA LYS A 320 -3.04 15.63 -21.95
C LYS A 320 -1.55 15.89 -22.12
N THR A 321 -0.69 14.92 -21.75
CA THR A 321 0.75 15.11 -21.78
C THR A 321 1.36 14.82 -23.16
N GLY A 322 0.79 13.89 -23.91
CA GLY A 322 1.45 13.27 -25.07
C GLY A 322 2.56 12.31 -24.64
N SER A 323 2.27 11.45 -23.65
CA SER A 323 3.18 10.42 -23.12
C SER A 323 2.70 9.02 -23.51
N ASP A 324 3.63 8.11 -23.74
CA ASP A 324 3.30 6.73 -24.12
C ASP A 324 2.90 5.88 -22.90
N TYR A 325 1.89 5.02 -23.08
CA TYR A 325 1.43 4.11 -22.04
C TYR A 325 0.90 2.78 -22.59
N ARG A 326 0.88 1.77 -21.72
CA ARG A 326 0.26 0.45 -21.93
C ARG A 326 -0.74 0.20 -20.82
N ARG A 327 -1.61 -0.78 -21.02
CA ARG A 327 -2.49 -1.36 -20.00
C ARG A 327 -2.65 -2.85 -20.28
N ARG A 328 -3.04 -3.62 -19.26
CA ARG A 328 -3.63 -4.95 -19.45
C ARG A 328 -5.11 -4.87 -19.84
#